data_AF-A0A485NTN0-F1
#
_entry.id   AF-A0A485NTN0-F1
#
_cell.length_a   1.000
_cell.length_b   1.000
_cell.length_c   1.000
_cell.angle_alpha   90.00
_cell.angle_beta   90.00
_cell.angle_gamma   90.00
#
_symmetry.space_group_name_H-M   'P 1'
#
loop_
_entity.id
_entity.type
_entity.pdbx_description
1 polymer ?
#
loop_
_entity_poly.entity_id
_entity_poly.type
_entity_poly.pdbx_seq_one_letter_code
_entity_poly.pdbx_strand_id
1 'polypeptide(L)'
;MVNEPRGDGGPTSRSEGSSSGSESSKDSSRCSTPGLDPERHDRLREKMRRRMESGDKWFSLEFFPPRTAQGAVNLISRFDGTGAGGPLFIDVTWHPAGDPGSDKETSSMVIASTAVNYCGLETILHMTCCCQSREQITGYLHKAKRLGLKNILALRGDRVGEQWEEEEGGFSYAADLVRHIRSEFGDYFDVCVAGYPKGHPDAGSFEADLKYLKEKVSAGADFIITQLFFEADTFFHFVKACSEIGITCPILPGIFPIQGYHSLRQLVKLSKLEVPQQIKDVIEPIKDNDAAIRNYGIEQAVSLCQELLTSGLVPGLHFYTLNREMATTEVLKRLGMWIEDPR
;
A
#
# COMPACT_ATOMS: atom_id res chain seq x y z
N MET A 1 -69.61 -52.00 -46.64
CA MET A 1 -69.16 -53.08 -47.55
C MET A 1 -67.77 -52.68 -47.99
N VAL A 2 -66.69 -53.28 -47.48
CA VAL A 2 -66.23 -54.66 -47.70
C VAL A 2 -65.87 -54.88 -49.18
N ASN A 3 -64.59 -54.64 -49.53
CA ASN A 3 -63.72 -55.63 -50.19
C ASN A 3 -62.31 -55.06 -50.46
N GLU A 4 -61.37 -55.57 -49.68
CA GLU A 4 -59.94 -55.79 -50.00
C GLU A 4 -59.81 -57.23 -50.59
N PRO A 5 -58.62 -57.85 -50.80
CA PRO A 5 -57.24 -57.36 -51.02
C PRO A 5 -56.51 -58.12 -52.18
N ARG A 6 -55.17 -58.14 -52.12
CA ARG A 6 -54.15 -59.06 -52.72
C ARG A 6 -53.48 -58.53 -53.99
N GLY A 7 -52.14 -58.60 -54.12
CA GLY A 7 -51.08 -59.11 -53.22
C GLY A 7 -49.71 -58.82 -53.87
N ASP A 8 -48.53 -59.27 -53.40
CA ASP A 8 -48.05 -59.89 -52.14
C ASP A 8 -46.50 -59.96 -52.28
N GLY A 9 -45.64 -60.15 -51.26
CA GLY A 9 -45.80 -60.31 -49.81
C GLY A 9 -44.43 -60.65 -49.17
N GLY A 10 -44.16 -60.28 -47.91
CA GLY A 10 -42.87 -60.52 -47.24
C GLY A 10 -42.85 -60.06 -45.75
N PRO A 11 -42.14 -60.75 -44.82
CA PRO A 11 -42.43 -60.65 -43.39
C PRO A 11 -41.69 -59.55 -42.59
N THR A 12 -42.22 -59.29 -41.40
CA THR A 12 -41.77 -58.31 -40.38
C THR A 12 -40.66 -58.89 -39.47
N SER A 13 -39.99 -58.19 -38.56
CA SER A 13 -40.06 -56.80 -37.99
C SER A 13 -38.62 -56.33 -37.64
N ARG A 14 -38.23 -55.33 -36.82
CA ARG A 14 -38.76 -54.39 -35.79
C ARG A 14 -37.63 -53.34 -35.59
N SER A 15 -37.76 -52.09 -35.12
CA SER A 15 -38.86 -51.13 -34.88
C SER A 15 -38.26 -49.74 -34.53
N GLU A 16 -39.10 -48.70 -34.46
CA GLU A 16 -38.94 -47.47 -33.65
C GLU A 16 -37.62 -46.66 -33.74
N GLY A 17 -37.57 -45.77 -34.73
CA GLY A 17 -37.51 -44.31 -34.53
C GLY A 17 -36.39 -43.68 -33.68
N SER A 18 -35.64 -42.77 -34.29
CA SER A 18 -34.94 -41.68 -33.59
C SER A 18 -34.89 -40.44 -34.48
N SER A 19 -35.01 -39.25 -33.87
CA SER A 19 -35.30 -37.99 -34.57
C SER A 19 -34.21 -36.94 -34.38
N SER A 20 -34.03 -36.11 -35.42
CA SER A 20 -33.50 -34.73 -35.40
C SER A 20 -32.13 -34.46 -34.77
N GLY A 21 -31.23 -33.86 -35.56
CA GLY A 21 -30.00 -33.23 -35.05
C GLY A 21 -29.39 -32.31 -36.11
N SER A 22 -29.72 -31.00 -36.05
CA SER A 22 -29.09 -29.99 -36.91
C SER A 22 -27.68 -29.66 -36.43
N GLU A 23 -26.72 -29.57 -37.34
CA GLU A 23 -25.35 -29.21 -37.01
C GLU A 23 -25.25 -27.77 -36.48
N SER A 24 -24.43 -27.57 -35.45
CA SER A 24 -24.12 -26.27 -34.88
C SER A 24 -22.61 -26.16 -34.68
N SER A 25 -22.02 -25.09 -35.22
CA SER A 25 -20.57 -24.87 -35.24
C SER A 25 -20.00 -24.74 -33.83
N LYS A 26 -19.16 -25.68 -33.43
CA LYS A 26 -18.43 -25.63 -32.15
C LYS A 26 -17.25 -24.67 -32.23
N ASP A 27 -17.53 -23.38 -32.11
CA ASP A 27 -16.48 -22.40 -31.85
C ASP A 27 -16.03 -22.55 -30.39
N SER A 28 -14.94 -23.29 -30.18
CA SER A 28 -14.51 -23.70 -28.84
C SER A 28 -13.79 -22.56 -28.14
N SER A 29 -14.51 -21.84 -27.28
CA SER A 29 -13.95 -20.83 -26.38
C SER A 29 -12.86 -21.42 -25.49
N ARG A 30 -11.60 -21.24 -25.91
CA ARG A 30 -10.44 -21.56 -25.07
C ARG A 30 -10.42 -20.56 -23.93
N CYS A 31 -10.94 -20.97 -22.78
CA CYS A 31 -10.78 -20.24 -21.53
C CYS A 31 -9.28 -20.12 -21.25
N SER A 32 -8.74 -18.92 -21.42
CA SER A 32 -7.33 -18.63 -21.13
C SER A 32 -7.10 -18.82 -19.64
N THR A 33 -6.43 -19.90 -19.26
CA THR A 33 -5.89 -20.05 -17.90
C THR A 33 -5.04 -18.83 -17.60
N PRO A 34 -5.31 -18.07 -16.52
CA PRO A 34 -4.46 -16.95 -16.13
C PRO A 34 -3.01 -17.44 -16.00
N GLY A 35 -2.08 -16.71 -16.63
CA GLY A 35 -0.66 -17.00 -16.47
C GLY A 35 -0.30 -16.95 -14.99
N LEU A 36 0.33 -18.01 -14.48
CA LEU A 36 0.95 -17.94 -13.15
C LEU A 36 2.13 -16.98 -13.25
N ASP A 37 1.90 -15.72 -12.86
CA ASP A 37 2.93 -14.70 -12.77
C ASP A 37 4.10 -15.20 -11.88
N PRO A 38 5.31 -15.37 -12.45
CA PRO A 38 6.46 -15.83 -11.68
C PRO A 38 6.89 -14.82 -10.60
N GLU A 39 6.57 -13.52 -10.73
CA GLU A 39 6.89 -12.53 -9.70
C GLU A 39 6.05 -12.70 -8.42
N ARG A 40 4.93 -13.45 -8.47
CA ARG A 40 4.00 -13.60 -7.33
C ARG A 40 4.62 -14.26 -6.09
N HIS A 41 5.74 -14.97 -6.24
CA HIS A 41 6.42 -15.67 -5.15
C HIS A 41 7.58 -14.91 -4.52
N ASP A 42 8.20 -13.98 -5.25
CA ASP A 42 9.34 -13.16 -4.78
C ASP A 42 8.94 -12.25 -3.60
N ARG A 43 9.92 -11.82 -2.79
CA ARG A 43 9.70 -10.89 -1.67
C ARG A 43 9.69 -9.44 -2.14
N LEU A 44 9.08 -8.55 -1.35
CA LEU A 44 8.94 -7.14 -1.71
C LEU A 44 10.30 -6.48 -1.96
N ARG A 45 11.29 -6.71 -1.09
CA ARG A 45 12.66 -6.19 -1.25
C ARG A 45 13.37 -6.73 -2.52
N GLU A 46 13.02 -7.94 -2.96
CA GLU A 46 13.57 -8.56 -4.17
C GLU A 46 12.95 -7.97 -5.44
N LYS A 47 11.62 -7.73 -5.42
CA LYS A 47 10.89 -6.99 -6.47
C LYS A 47 11.39 -5.54 -6.58
N MET A 48 11.58 -4.86 -5.45
CA MET A 48 12.18 -3.52 -5.39
C MET A 48 13.57 -3.52 -6.01
N ARG A 49 14.46 -4.44 -5.60
CA ARG A 49 15.81 -4.56 -6.18
C ARG A 49 15.78 -4.82 -7.69
N ARG A 50 14.91 -5.73 -8.18
CA ARG A 50 14.75 -6.01 -9.62
C ARG A 50 14.38 -4.75 -10.40
N ARG A 51 13.39 -3.98 -9.94
CA ARG A 51 12.97 -2.73 -10.60
C ARG A 51 14.03 -1.63 -10.50
N MET A 52 14.81 -1.59 -9.41
CA MET A 52 15.97 -0.69 -9.30
C MET A 52 17.08 -1.05 -10.30
N GLU A 53 17.32 -2.33 -10.56
CA GLU A 53 18.34 -2.83 -11.49
C GLU A 53 17.93 -2.70 -12.97
N SER A 54 16.65 -2.85 -13.31
CA SER A 54 16.13 -2.54 -14.66
C SER A 54 15.98 -1.03 -14.91
N GLY A 55 15.87 -0.23 -13.84
CA GLY A 55 15.60 1.20 -13.89
C GLY A 55 14.10 1.56 -13.87
N ASP A 56 13.21 0.56 -13.83
CA ASP A 56 11.77 0.74 -13.80
C ASP A 56 11.32 1.51 -12.55
N LYS A 57 10.57 2.61 -12.77
CA LYS A 57 9.99 3.42 -11.69
C LYS A 57 8.62 2.87 -11.34
N TRP A 58 8.29 2.92 -10.06
CA TRP A 58 7.07 2.32 -9.50
C TRP A 58 6.47 3.19 -8.39
N PHE A 59 5.27 2.85 -7.94
CA PHE A 59 4.60 3.58 -6.86
C PHE A 59 3.96 2.64 -5.83
N SER A 60 3.65 3.18 -4.65
CA SER A 60 2.86 2.54 -3.60
C SER A 60 1.83 3.51 -2.99
N LEU A 61 0.81 2.97 -2.32
CA LEU A 61 -0.37 3.71 -1.86
C LEU A 61 -0.67 3.42 -0.37
N GLU A 62 -0.71 4.44 0.48
CA GLU A 62 -1.10 4.30 1.90
C GLU A 62 -2.60 4.53 2.12
N PHE A 63 -3.21 3.66 2.93
CA PHE A 63 -4.62 3.67 3.30
C PHE A 63 -4.84 3.57 4.82
N PHE A 64 -6.02 3.99 5.26
CA PHE A 64 -6.42 4.06 6.66
C PHE A 64 -7.59 3.11 6.97
N PRO A 65 -7.53 2.32 8.06
CA PRO A 65 -8.63 1.45 8.48
C PRO A 65 -9.91 2.28 8.72
N PRO A 66 -11.01 2.04 7.96
CA PRO A 66 -12.21 2.85 8.08
C PRO A 66 -12.96 2.58 9.39
N ARG A 67 -13.56 3.62 9.99
CA ARG A 67 -14.24 3.51 11.31
C ARG A 67 -15.63 2.85 11.26
N THR A 68 -16.09 2.36 10.11
CA THR A 68 -17.44 1.77 9.93
C THR A 68 -17.41 0.63 8.92
N ALA A 69 -18.33 -0.32 9.04
CA ALA A 69 -18.54 -1.44 8.12
C ALA A 69 -18.63 -0.99 6.65
N GLN A 70 -19.52 -0.03 6.36
CA GLN A 70 -19.66 0.53 5.02
C GLN A 70 -18.38 1.22 4.54
N GLY A 71 -17.59 1.82 5.45
CA GLY A 71 -16.28 2.36 5.14
C GLY A 71 -15.30 1.27 4.71
N ALA A 72 -15.27 0.13 5.39
CA ALA A 72 -14.43 -1.02 5.06
C ALA A 72 -14.79 -1.60 3.68
N VAL A 73 -16.07 -1.84 3.41
CA VAL A 73 -16.56 -2.26 2.08
C VAL A 73 -16.15 -1.25 1.00
N ASN A 74 -16.37 0.05 1.24
CA ASN A 74 -15.99 1.11 0.30
C ASN A 74 -14.47 1.25 0.10
N LEU A 75 -13.63 0.75 1.02
CA LEU A 75 -12.18 0.71 0.86
C LEU A 75 -11.74 -0.52 0.06
N ILE A 76 -12.36 -1.67 0.29
CA ILE A 76 -12.11 -2.90 -0.49
C ILE A 76 -12.40 -2.66 -1.97
N SER A 77 -13.53 -2.03 -2.31
CA SER A 77 -13.83 -1.65 -3.71
C SER A 77 -12.86 -0.62 -4.31
N ARG A 78 -12.05 0.08 -3.50
CA ARG A 78 -10.94 0.93 -3.99
C ARG A 78 -9.66 0.14 -4.19
N PHE A 79 -9.42 -0.94 -3.44
CA PHE A 79 -8.27 -1.82 -3.68
C PHE A 79 -8.36 -2.44 -5.08
N ASP A 80 -9.56 -2.85 -5.52
CA ASP A 80 -9.77 -3.36 -6.88
C ASP A 80 -9.46 -2.29 -7.95
N GLY A 81 -9.99 -1.08 -7.79
CA GLY A 81 -9.75 0.03 -8.73
C GLY A 81 -8.31 0.55 -8.74
N THR A 82 -7.62 0.51 -7.60
CA THR A 82 -6.20 0.91 -7.51
C THR A 82 -5.23 -0.18 -7.93
N GLY A 83 -5.60 -1.46 -7.78
CA GLY A 83 -4.85 -2.60 -8.31
C GLY A 83 -4.68 -2.53 -9.83
N ALA A 84 -5.72 -2.09 -10.55
CA ALA A 84 -5.67 -1.86 -11.99
C ALA A 84 -4.57 -0.85 -12.42
N GLY A 85 -4.15 0.06 -11.54
CA GLY A 85 -3.09 1.03 -11.81
C GLY A 85 -1.67 0.47 -11.75
N GLY A 86 -1.48 -0.75 -11.21
CA GLY A 86 -0.18 -1.42 -11.08
C GLY A 86 0.76 -0.97 -9.93
N PRO A 87 0.26 -0.68 -8.70
CA PRO A 87 1.14 -0.39 -7.56
C PRO A 87 2.08 -1.57 -7.27
N LEU A 88 3.32 -1.29 -6.82
CA LEU A 88 4.22 -2.34 -6.35
C LEU A 88 3.77 -2.95 -5.02
N PHE A 89 3.18 -2.11 -4.15
CA PHE A 89 2.57 -2.51 -2.88
C PHE A 89 1.57 -1.46 -2.39
N ILE A 90 0.74 -1.83 -1.42
CA ILE A 90 -0.12 -0.89 -0.65
C ILE A 90 0.12 -1.01 0.85
N ASP A 91 -0.12 0.07 1.58
CA ASP A 91 0.14 0.17 3.02
C ASP A 91 -1.16 0.37 3.80
N VAL A 92 -1.30 -0.32 4.93
CA VAL A 92 -2.45 -0.19 5.84
C VAL A 92 -1.97 0.30 7.21
N THR A 93 -2.37 1.52 7.55
CA THR A 93 -1.96 2.19 8.78
C THR A 93 -2.52 1.56 10.06
N TRP A 94 -1.83 1.78 11.17
CA TRP A 94 -2.11 1.17 12.48
C TRP A 94 -2.16 2.26 13.54
N HIS A 95 -3.22 2.23 14.36
CA HIS A 95 -3.40 3.17 15.46
C HIS A 95 -4.14 2.47 16.61
N PRO A 96 -3.58 2.37 17.84
CA PRO A 96 -4.14 1.56 18.92
C PRO A 96 -5.63 1.80 19.23
N ALA A 97 -6.09 3.06 19.20
CA ALA A 97 -7.51 3.40 19.44
C ALA A 97 -8.50 2.88 18.38
N GLY A 98 -8.03 2.25 17.29
CA GLY A 98 -8.86 1.55 16.30
C GLY A 98 -9.07 0.06 16.61
N ASP A 99 -8.49 -0.48 17.69
CA ASP A 99 -8.39 -1.92 17.96
C ASP A 99 -7.81 -2.72 16.76
N PRO A 100 -6.61 -2.31 16.27
CA PRO A 100 -6.14 -2.62 14.92
C PRO A 100 -5.72 -4.09 14.71
N GLY A 101 -5.44 -4.83 15.79
CA GLY A 101 -5.09 -6.25 15.75
C GLY A 101 -6.27 -7.21 15.97
N SER A 102 -7.49 -6.70 16.18
CA SER A 102 -8.71 -7.49 16.37
C SER A 102 -9.19 -8.17 15.09
N ASP A 103 -10.29 -8.94 15.20
CA ASP A 103 -10.98 -9.60 14.09
C ASP A 103 -12.21 -8.80 13.59
N LYS A 104 -12.27 -7.50 13.93
CA LYS A 104 -13.27 -6.57 13.40
C LYS A 104 -12.98 -6.25 11.93
N GLU A 105 -14.01 -6.15 11.11
CA GLU A 105 -13.91 -5.74 9.68
C GLU A 105 -13.22 -4.38 9.48
N THR A 106 -13.25 -3.53 10.51
CA THR A 106 -12.63 -2.20 10.56
C THR A 106 -11.19 -2.19 11.07
N SER A 107 -10.61 -3.33 11.45
CA SER A 107 -9.25 -3.40 12.00
C SER A 107 -8.19 -3.34 10.89
N SER A 108 -7.03 -2.74 11.18
CA SER A 108 -5.89 -2.71 10.26
C SER A 108 -5.51 -4.12 9.78
N MET A 109 -5.55 -5.10 10.68
CA MET A 109 -5.17 -6.48 10.38
C MET A 109 -6.17 -7.19 9.45
N VAL A 110 -7.48 -6.97 9.61
CA VAL A 110 -8.49 -7.54 8.68
C VAL A 110 -8.48 -6.82 7.33
N ILE A 111 -8.31 -5.49 7.30
CA ILE A 111 -8.18 -4.74 6.05
C ILE A 111 -6.93 -5.19 5.26
N ALA A 112 -5.76 -5.31 5.91
CA ALA A 112 -4.53 -5.77 5.27
C ALA A 112 -4.61 -7.24 4.84
N SER A 113 -5.20 -8.11 5.68
CA SER A 113 -5.50 -9.50 5.31
C SER A 113 -6.44 -9.59 4.10
N THR A 114 -7.38 -8.66 3.96
CA THR A 114 -8.32 -8.64 2.83
C THR A 114 -7.63 -8.24 1.53
N ALA A 115 -6.77 -7.22 1.57
CA ALA A 115 -5.96 -6.80 0.43
C ALA A 115 -5.09 -7.95 -0.14
N VAL A 116 -4.42 -8.71 0.73
CA VAL A 116 -3.61 -9.87 0.33
C VAL A 116 -4.46 -11.02 -0.22
N ASN A 117 -5.49 -11.45 0.52
CA ASN A 117 -6.16 -12.72 0.25
C ASN A 117 -7.31 -12.65 -0.75
N TYR A 118 -7.93 -11.47 -0.95
CA TYR A 118 -9.06 -11.29 -1.87
C TYR A 118 -8.74 -10.35 -3.04
N CYS A 119 -8.06 -9.22 -2.79
CA CYS A 119 -7.64 -8.30 -3.87
C CYS A 119 -6.29 -8.69 -4.51
N GLY A 120 -5.54 -9.61 -3.89
CA GLY A 120 -4.26 -10.12 -4.41
C GLY A 120 -3.08 -9.13 -4.32
N LEU A 121 -3.21 -8.04 -3.57
CA LEU A 121 -2.23 -6.95 -3.50
C LEU A 121 -1.09 -7.27 -2.51
N GLU A 122 0.15 -7.03 -2.94
CA GLU A 122 1.31 -7.00 -2.03
C GLU A 122 1.07 -5.89 -1.00
N THR A 123 1.04 -6.23 0.28
CA THR A 123 0.54 -5.34 1.34
C THR A 123 1.54 -5.24 2.50
N ILE A 124 1.75 -4.01 2.99
CA ILE A 124 2.47 -3.74 4.25
C ILE A 124 1.46 -3.42 5.35
N LEU A 125 1.57 -4.11 6.48
CA LEU A 125 0.83 -3.77 7.70
C LEU A 125 1.72 -2.88 8.59
N HIS A 126 1.25 -1.69 8.95
CA HIS A 126 1.94 -0.87 9.95
C HIS A 126 1.81 -1.53 11.33
N MET A 127 2.81 -1.34 12.19
CA MET A 127 2.73 -1.77 13.59
C MET A 127 3.45 -0.76 14.50
N THR A 128 2.73 -0.24 15.49
CA THR A 128 3.29 0.69 16.51
C THR A 128 3.58 -0.05 17.81
N CYS A 129 4.78 0.11 18.37
CA CYS A 129 5.18 -0.58 19.59
C CYS A 129 4.87 0.16 20.91
N CYS A 130 4.44 1.43 20.87
CA CYS A 130 4.07 2.20 22.06
C CYS A 130 2.83 1.64 22.78
N CYS A 131 2.90 1.58 24.12
CA CYS A 131 1.81 1.11 24.99
C CYS A 131 1.29 -0.30 24.59
N GLN A 132 2.21 -1.19 24.25
CA GLN A 132 1.94 -2.59 23.95
C GLN A 132 3.04 -3.49 24.51
N SER A 133 2.64 -4.58 25.17
CA SER A 133 3.59 -5.56 25.71
C SER A 133 4.25 -6.39 24.60
N ARG A 134 5.39 -7.01 24.91
CA ARG A 134 6.10 -7.91 23.98
C ARG A 134 5.21 -9.06 23.52
N GLU A 135 4.38 -9.60 24.41
CA GLU A 135 3.45 -10.71 24.13
C GLU A 135 2.33 -10.28 23.18
N GLN A 136 1.82 -9.05 23.32
CA GLN A 136 0.81 -8.49 22.42
C GLN A 136 1.36 -8.32 20.99
N ILE A 137 2.53 -7.68 20.86
CA ILE A 137 3.24 -7.54 19.58
C ILE A 137 3.56 -8.90 18.97
N THR A 138 4.09 -9.85 19.76
CA THR A 138 4.36 -11.23 19.31
C THR A 138 3.09 -11.91 18.79
N GLY A 139 1.96 -11.74 19.50
CA GLY A 139 0.65 -12.25 19.11
C GLY A 139 0.14 -11.64 17.80
N TYR A 140 0.29 -10.33 17.61
CA TYR A 140 -0.06 -9.64 16.37
C TYR A 140 0.81 -10.07 15.19
N LEU A 141 2.13 -10.21 15.37
CA LEU A 141 3.06 -10.70 14.34
C LEU A 141 2.74 -12.16 13.95
N HIS A 142 2.46 -13.04 14.92
CA HIS A 142 2.00 -14.40 14.63
C HIS A 142 0.65 -14.41 13.89
N LYS A 143 -0.29 -13.51 14.22
CA LYS A 143 -1.58 -13.42 13.52
C LYS A 143 -1.40 -12.91 12.09
N ALA A 144 -0.60 -11.87 11.86
CA ALA A 144 -0.24 -11.37 10.53
C ALA A 144 0.39 -12.49 9.66
N LYS A 145 1.37 -13.23 10.21
CA LYS A 145 1.99 -14.39 9.55
C LYS A 145 0.99 -15.49 9.19
N ARG A 146 0.03 -15.80 10.06
CA ARG A 146 -1.05 -16.79 9.75
C ARG A 146 -2.00 -16.31 8.66
N LEU A 147 -2.19 -15.00 8.51
CA LEU A 147 -3.04 -14.36 7.50
C LEU A 147 -2.30 -14.11 6.17
N GLY A 148 -1.04 -14.56 6.04
CA GLY A 148 -0.25 -14.46 4.80
C GLY A 148 0.46 -13.12 4.59
N LEU A 149 0.40 -12.20 5.55
CA LEU A 149 1.14 -10.93 5.48
C LEU A 149 2.65 -11.18 5.62
N LYS A 150 3.43 -10.58 4.72
CA LYS A 150 4.90 -10.71 4.64
C LYS A 150 5.66 -9.42 4.94
N ASN A 151 5.01 -8.26 4.96
CA ASN A 151 5.68 -6.97 5.01
C ASN A 151 5.16 -6.14 6.21
N ILE A 152 6.06 -5.56 7.01
CA ILE A 152 5.72 -4.78 8.22
C ILE A 152 6.43 -3.42 8.21
N LEU A 153 5.68 -2.33 8.40
CA LEU A 153 6.27 -1.01 8.70
C LEU A 153 6.39 -0.88 10.23
N ALA A 154 7.62 -0.98 10.73
CA ALA A 154 7.92 -0.92 12.15
C ALA A 154 7.99 0.55 12.63
N LEU A 155 7.07 0.92 13.52
CA LEU A 155 6.90 2.27 14.04
C LEU A 155 6.98 2.30 15.57
N ARG A 156 7.41 3.45 16.13
CA ARG A 156 7.24 3.74 17.56
C ARG A 156 5.75 3.94 17.87
N GLY A 157 5.12 4.81 17.09
CA GLY A 157 3.80 5.38 17.38
C GLY A 157 3.90 6.70 18.14
N ASP A 158 2.74 7.33 18.34
CA ASP A 158 2.59 8.65 18.96
C ASP A 158 2.31 8.57 20.45
N ARG A 159 2.66 9.64 21.18
CA ARG A 159 2.54 9.72 22.64
C ARG A 159 1.07 10.00 23.01
N VAL A 160 0.45 9.09 23.76
CA VAL A 160 -0.93 9.26 24.26
C VAL A 160 -0.88 9.82 25.68
N GLY A 161 -1.12 11.12 25.82
CA GLY A 161 -1.03 11.82 27.11
C GLY A 161 0.36 12.38 27.42
N GLU A 162 0.50 13.02 28.59
CA GLU A 162 1.73 13.70 29.01
C GLU A 162 2.71 12.80 29.77
N GLN A 163 2.20 11.76 30.44
CA GLN A 163 3.00 10.83 31.24
C GLN A 163 3.38 9.61 30.40
N TRP A 164 4.69 9.38 30.24
CA TRP A 164 5.23 8.10 29.81
C TRP A 164 5.56 7.29 31.06
N GLU A 165 4.70 6.33 31.38
CA GLU A 165 5.10 5.17 32.16
C GLU A 165 5.67 4.15 31.17
N GLU A 166 6.96 3.82 31.30
CA GLU A 166 7.57 2.75 30.52
C GLU A 166 7.03 1.41 31.06
N GLU A 167 6.21 0.71 30.25
CA GLU A 167 5.76 -0.64 30.61
C GLU A 167 6.98 -1.55 30.77
N GLU A 168 7.10 -2.22 31.92
CA GLU A 168 8.27 -3.00 32.30
C GLU A 168 8.43 -4.21 31.35
N GLY A 169 9.34 -4.11 30.38
CA GLY A 169 9.52 -5.09 29.29
C GLY A 169 8.87 -4.74 27.94
N GLY A 170 8.29 -3.53 27.82
CA GLY A 170 7.77 -2.98 26.57
C GLY A 170 8.84 -2.43 25.61
N PHE A 171 8.42 -1.65 24.60
CA PHE A 171 9.29 -1.13 23.54
C PHE A 171 9.37 0.40 23.53
N SER A 172 10.54 0.97 23.84
CA SER A 172 10.75 2.43 23.83
C SER A 172 10.96 2.99 22.41
N TYR A 173 11.58 2.23 21.48
CA TYR A 173 11.87 2.69 20.12
C TYR A 173 11.46 1.70 19.03
N ALA A 174 11.23 2.21 17.82
CA ALA A 174 10.94 1.39 16.63
C ALA A 174 12.09 0.41 16.30
N ALA A 175 13.34 0.73 16.66
CA ALA A 175 14.48 -0.18 16.50
C ALA A 175 14.30 -1.46 17.33
N ASP A 176 13.63 -1.40 18.48
CA ASP A 176 13.38 -2.55 19.34
C ASP A 176 12.31 -3.47 18.74
N LEU A 177 11.30 -2.89 18.09
CA LEU A 177 10.34 -3.65 17.27
C LEU A 177 11.04 -4.35 16.09
N VAL A 178 11.95 -3.67 15.37
CA VAL A 178 12.74 -4.31 14.29
C VAL A 178 13.58 -5.47 14.85
N ARG A 179 14.33 -5.24 15.94
CA ARG A 179 15.12 -6.29 16.64
C ARG A 179 14.27 -7.50 16.99
N HIS A 180 13.07 -7.27 17.54
CA HIS A 180 12.17 -8.33 17.97
C HIS A 180 11.53 -9.09 16.80
N ILE A 181 11.13 -8.41 15.72
CA ILE A 181 10.70 -9.07 14.48
C ILE A 181 11.82 -9.99 13.96
N ARG A 182 13.08 -9.51 13.96
CA ARG A 182 14.25 -10.31 13.56
C ARG A 182 14.60 -11.43 14.55
N SER A 183 14.32 -11.31 15.84
CA SER A 183 14.60 -12.40 16.80
C SER A 183 13.57 -13.53 16.74
N GLU A 184 12.27 -13.22 16.71
CA GLU A 184 11.22 -14.26 16.74
C GLU A 184 10.88 -14.83 15.35
N PHE A 185 10.99 -14.02 14.29
CA PHE A 185 10.57 -14.38 12.93
C PHE A 185 11.72 -14.45 11.92
N GLY A 186 12.94 -14.06 12.33
CA GLY A 186 14.14 -14.09 11.49
C GLY A 186 13.95 -13.26 10.23
N ASP A 187 14.07 -13.94 9.09
CA ASP A 187 13.92 -13.37 7.76
C ASP A 187 12.61 -13.82 7.08
N TYR A 188 11.53 -14.03 7.84
CA TYR A 188 10.19 -14.27 7.28
C TYR A 188 9.51 -12.99 6.77
N PHE A 189 9.69 -11.88 7.49
CA PHE A 189 9.12 -10.58 7.14
C PHE A 189 10.13 -9.73 6.38
N ASP A 190 9.67 -8.97 5.38
CA ASP A 190 10.34 -7.74 4.96
C ASP A 190 9.91 -6.62 5.91
N VAL A 191 10.85 -5.80 6.37
CA VAL A 191 10.62 -4.79 7.42
C VAL A 191 11.09 -3.43 6.96
N CYS A 192 10.18 -2.48 6.83
CA CYS A 192 10.51 -1.08 6.55
C CYS A 192 10.38 -0.21 7.83
N VAL A 193 10.96 0.99 7.79
CA VAL A 193 10.92 1.95 8.91
C VAL A 193 10.68 3.39 8.43
N ALA A 194 10.09 4.22 9.28
CA ALA A 194 9.89 5.64 8.99
C ALA A 194 11.18 6.49 9.12
N GLY A 195 11.44 7.34 8.14
CA GLY A 195 12.44 8.42 8.17
C GLY A 195 11.79 9.81 8.10
N TYR A 196 12.47 10.86 8.57
CA TYR A 196 11.89 12.20 8.67
C TYR A 196 12.80 13.24 7.99
N PRO A 197 12.46 13.73 6.78
CA PRO A 197 13.37 14.57 5.99
C PRO A 197 13.74 15.93 6.61
N LYS A 198 12.87 16.50 7.46
CA LYS A 198 13.16 17.70 8.28
C LYS A 198 13.49 17.36 9.75
N GLY A 199 13.80 16.10 10.03
CA GLY A 199 14.01 15.55 11.39
C GLY A 199 12.71 15.23 12.13
N HIS A 200 12.76 14.24 13.02
CA HIS A 200 11.63 13.88 13.89
C HIS A 200 11.36 14.99 14.93
N PRO A 201 10.12 15.46 15.12
CA PRO A 201 9.82 16.59 16.03
C PRO A 201 10.12 16.37 17.52
N ASP A 202 10.24 15.12 17.97
CA ASP A 202 10.64 14.79 19.35
C ASP A 202 12.18 14.61 19.51
N ALA A 203 12.97 14.79 18.44
CA ALA A 203 14.43 14.62 18.47
C ALA A 203 15.17 15.93 18.76
N GLY A 204 16.29 15.86 19.50
CA GLY A 204 17.06 17.05 19.90
C GLY A 204 17.83 17.74 18.77
N SER A 205 18.10 17.05 17.66
CA SER A 205 18.63 17.63 16.42
C SER A 205 18.42 16.67 15.24
N PHE A 206 18.64 17.17 14.01
CA PHE A 206 18.58 16.35 12.79
C PHE A 206 19.63 15.24 12.78
N GLU A 207 20.86 15.54 13.24
CA GLU A 207 21.96 14.59 13.34
C GLU A 207 21.74 13.55 14.46
N ALA A 208 20.89 13.86 15.45
CA ALA A 208 20.44 12.89 16.45
C ALA A 208 19.39 11.94 15.88
N ASP A 209 18.37 12.46 15.17
CA ASP A 209 17.37 11.62 14.50
C ASP A 209 17.98 10.70 13.44
N LEU A 210 18.95 11.20 12.67
CA LEU A 210 19.73 10.40 11.72
C LEU A 210 20.50 9.25 12.37
N LYS A 211 20.98 9.39 13.61
CA LYS A 211 21.61 8.28 14.36
C LYS A 211 20.59 7.21 14.74
N TYR A 212 19.41 7.61 15.23
CA TYR A 212 18.31 6.66 15.50
C TYR A 212 17.76 6.04 14.20
N LEU A 213 17.82 6.74 13.06
CA LEU A 213 17.51 6.16 11.75
C LEU A 213 18.52 5.10 11.35
N LYS A 214 19.82 5.37 11.49
CA LYS A 214 20.87 4.36 11.26
C LYS A 214 20.73 3.18 12.21
N GLU A 215 20.33 3.39 13.46
CA GLU A 215 20.05 2.30 14.41
C GLU A 215 18.87 1.43 13.95
N LYS A 216 17.73 2.04 13.56
CA LYS A 216 16.58 1.34 12.98
C LYS A 216 16.95 0.49 11.76
N VAL A 217 17.80 1.01 10.87
CA VAL A 217 18.31 0.27 9.70
C VAL A 217 19.24 -0.87 10.13
N SER A 218 20.19 -0.59 11.03
CA SER A 218 21.18 -1.57 11.52
C SER A 218 20.56 -2.71 12.34
N ALA A 219 19.37 -2.50 12.92
CA ALA A 219 18.56 -3.54 13.53
C ALA A 219 18.00 -4.57 12.52
N GLY A 220 18.07 -4.28 11.21
CA GLY A 220 17.65 -5.15 10.12
C GLY A 220 16.41 -4.69 9.38
N ALA A 221 16.27 -3.40 9.09
CA ALA A 221 15.24 -2.91 8.17
C ALA A 221 15.72 -2.97 6.70
N ASP A 222 14.85 -3.42 5.80
CA ASP A 222 15.14 -3.61 4.38
C ASP A 222 15.06 -2.30 3.57
N PHE A 223 14.21 -1.34 3.97
CA PHE A 223 14.09 -0.01 3.34
C PHE A 223 13.43 1.04 4.27
N ILE A 224 13.47 2.31 3.84
CA ILE A 224 12.89 3.46 4.54
C ILE A 224 11.74 4.06 3.73
N ILE A 225 10.63 4.42 4.39
CA ILE A 225 9.60 5.32 3.86
C ILE A 225 9.74 6.67 4.57
N THR A 226 9.80 7.78 3.83
CA THR A 226 9.90 9.10 4.46
C THR A 226 8.52 9.67 4.80
N GLN A 227 8.45 10.36 5.94
CA GLN A 227 7.43 11.37 6.19
C GLN A 227 7.37 12.39 5.03
N LEU A 228 6.20 12.99 4.83
CA LEU A 228 5.96 13.90 3.70
C LEU A 228 6.79 15.19 3.74
N PHE A 229 6.95 15.80 2.57
CA PHE A 229 7.62 17.07 2.35
C PHE A 229 7.00 17.80 1.15
N PHE A 230 7.37 19.06 0.94
CA PHE A 230 6.80 19.94 -0.10
C PHE A 230 7.84 20.43 -1.14
N GLU A 231 9.12 20.15 -0.93
CA GLU A 231 10.27 20.70 -1.67
C GLU A 231 11.28 19.56 -1.92
N ALA A 232 11.70 19.30 -3.16
CA ALA A 232 12.55 18.13 -3.45
C ALA A 232 13.94 18.21 -2.77
N ASP A 233 14.51 19.40 -2.65
CA ASP A 233 15.79 19.63 -1.96
C ASP A 233 15.79 19.14 -0.50
N THR A 234 14.65 19.23 0.19
CA THR A 234 14.48 18.64 1.54
C THR A 234 14.76 17.13 1.53
N PHE A 235 14.29 16.42 0.50
CA PHE A 235 14.51 14.98 0.35
C PHE A 235 15.93 14.68 -0.15
N PHE A 236 16.46 15.45 -1.10
CA PHE A 236 17.83 15.27 -1.60
C PHE A 236 18.87 15.49 -0.49
N HIS A 237 18.68 16.50 0.36
CA HIS A 237 19.50 16.72 1.55
C HIS A 237 19.44 15.53 2.52
N PHE A 238 18.23 15.02 2.81
CA PHE A 238 18.02 13.87 3.68
C PHE A 238 18.68 12.58 3.13
N VAL A 239 18.52 12.28 1.84
CA VAL A 239 19.16 11.12 1.19
C VAL A 239 20.69 11.24 1.24
N LYS A 240 21.23 12.43 0.95
CA LYS A 240 22.67 12.69 1.08
C LYS A 240 23.17 12.44 2.51
N ALA A 241 22.52 13.02 3.51
CA ALA A 241 22.91 12.85 4.91
C ALA A 241 22.79 11.38 5.39
N CYS A 242 21.80 10.63 4.91
CA CYS A 242 21.69 9.19 5.13
C CYS A 242 22.87 8.42 4.50
N SER A 243 23.28 8.78 3.28
CA SER A 243 24.43 8.18 2.60
C SER A 243 25.76 8.49 3.32
N GLU A 244 25.96 9.73 3.78
CA GLU A 244 27.16 10.17 4.50
C GLU A 244 27.37 9.45 5.84
N ILE A 245 26.29 9.02 6.51
CA ILE A 245 26.37 8.15 7.70
C ILE A 245 26.40 6.65 7.37
N GLY A 246 26.32 6.25 6.10
CA GLY A 246 26.41 4.86 5.64
C GLY A 246 25.10 4.08 5.71
N ILE A 247 23.94 4.71 5.53
CA ILE A 247 22.69 4.02 5.21
C ILE A 247 22.69 3.70 3.71
N THR A 248 22.49 2.43 3.35
CA THR A 248 22.56 1.93 1.97
C THR A 248 21.26 1.27 1.48
N CYS A 249 20.24 1.14 2.34
CA CYS A 249 18.93 0.63 1.96
C CYS A 249 18.14 1.66 1.11
N PRO A 250 17.17 1.24 0.29
CA PRO A 250 16.33 2.16 -0.46
C PRO A 250 15.58 3.15 0.44
N ILE A 251 15.40 4.38 -0.05
CA ILE A 251 14.64 5.45 0.63
C ILE A 251 13.53 5.91 -0.30
N LEU A 252 12.28 5.78 0.15
CA LEU A 252 11.09 6.12 -0.64
C LEU A 252 10.52 7.47 -0.19
N PRO A 253 10.40 8.47 -1.08
CA PRO A 253 9.75 9.73 -0.75
C PRO A 253 8.24 9.53 -0.53
N GLY A 254 7.76 9.92 0.65
CA GLY A 254 6.35 10.07 0.94
C GLY A 254 5.77 11.36 0.34
N ILE A 255 4.75 11.22 -0.50
CA ILE A 255 4.11 12.30 -1.26
C ILE A 255 2.67 12.48 -0.80
N PHE A 256 2.27 13.72 -0.51
CA PHE A 256 0.88 14.08 -0.21
C PHE A 256 0.30 15.03 -1.27
N PRO A 257 -0.54 14.53 -2.20
CA PRO A 257 -1.34 15.38 -3.06
C PRO A 257 -2.37 16.15 -2.23
N ILE A 258 -2.34 17.50 -2.28
CA ILE A 258 -3.28 18.32 -1.48
C ILE A 258 -4.68 18.21 -2.10
N GLN A 259 -5.68 17.75 -1.31
CA GLN A 259 -7.03 17.45 -1.83
C GLN A 259 -8.17 18.31 -1.27
N GLY A 260 -7.84 19.36 -0.52
CA GLY A 260 -8.78 20.26 0.12
C GLY A 260 -8.22 20.94 1.38
N TYR A 261 -8.82 22.04 1.82
CA TYR A 261 -8.27 22.89 2.90
C TYR A 261 -8.22 22.15 4.25
N HIS A 262 -9.28 21.41 4.58
CA HIS A 262 -9.35 20.65 5.83
C HIS A 262 -8.29 19.54 5.88
N SER A 263 -8.08 18.82 4.77
CA SER A 263 -7.07 17.76 4.68
C SER A 263 -5.67 18.29 4.93
N LEU A 264 -5.31 19.45 4.36
CA LEU A 264 -4.02 20.10 4.60
C LEU A 264 -3.85 20.47 6.09
N ARG A 265 -4.86 21.12 6.70
CA ARG A 265 -4.80 21.50 8.12
C ARG A 265 -4.75 20.31 9.08
N GLN A 266 -5.45 19.22 8.77
CA GLN A 266 -5.40 17.99 9.56
C GLN A 266 -4.03 17.33 9.48
N LEU A 267 -3.48 17.21 8.26
CA LEU A 267 -2.17 16.62 8.02
C LEU A 267 -1.05 17.36 8.75
N VAL A 268 -1.03 18.70 8.64
CA VAL A 268 -0.09 19.60 9.35
C VAL A 268 -0.11 19.36 10.86
N LYS A 269 -1.30 19.18 11.45
CA LYS A 269 -1.45 18.91 12.88
C LYS A 269 -0.88 17.53 13.27
N LEU A 270 -0.94 16.54 12.39
CA LEU A 270 -0.46 15.17 12.63
C LEU A 270 1.05 15.05 12.41
N SER A 271 1.58 15.58 11.30
CA SER A 271 3.01 15.51 10.98
C SER A 271 3.87 16.51 11.76
N LYS A 272 3.23 17.51 12.40
CA LYS A 272 3.87 18.70 13.01
C LYS A 272 4.73 19.52 12.02
N LEU A 273 4.52 19.37 10.71
CA LEU A 273 5.27 20.07 9.67
C LEU A 273 4.65 21.43 9.31
N GLU A 274 5.49 22.43 9.09
CA GLU A 274 5.05 23.70 8.54
C GLU A 274 4.83 23.63 7.02
N VAL A 275 3.72 24.19 6.55
CA VAL A 275 3.46 24.40 5.12
C VAL A 275 4.26 25.62 4.64
N PRO A 276 5.03 25.53 3.53
CA PRO A 276 5.68 26.67 2.90
C PRO A 276 4.72 27.84 2.67
N GLN A 277 5.20 29.08 2.85
CA GLN A 277 4.35 30.26 2.77
C GLN A 277 3.73 30.42 1.38
N GLN A 278 4.49 30.09 0.33
CA GLN A 278 4.08 30.06 -1.06
C GLN A 278 2.84 29.17 -1.31
N ILE A 279 2.73 28.04 -0.59
CA ILE A 279 1.57 27.13 -0.67
C ILE A 279 0.37 27.73 0.07
N LYS A 280 0.59 28.38 1.23
CA LYS A 280 -0.47 29.09 1.98
C LYS A 280 -1.03 30.27 1.17
N ASP A 281 -0.16 31.07 0.55
CA ASP A 281 -0.53 32.27 -0.21
C ASP A 281 -1.41 31.95 -1.43
N VAL A 282 -1.23 30.77 -2.05
CA VAL A 282 -2.09 30.27 -3.14
C VAL A 282 -3.38 29.65 -2.61
N ILE A 283 -3.34 28.92 -1.49
CA ILE A 283 -4.49 28.16 -0.97
C ILE A 283 -5.48 29.02 -0.16
N GLU A 284 -5.02 29.97 0.67
CA GLU A 284 -5.87 30.75 1.56
C GLU A 284 -6.93 31.60 0.82
N PRO A 285 -6.66 32.19 -0.37
CA PRO A 285 -7.68 32.86 -1.19
C PRO A 285 -8.75 31.92 -1.80
N ILE A 286 -8.47 30.62 -1.90
CA ILE A 286 -9.36 29.60 -2.50
C ILE A 286 -9.83 28.54 -1.49
N LYS A 287 -9.65 28.79 -0.19
CA LYS A 287 -9.85 27.80 0.90
C LYS A 287 -11.26 27.17 0.96
N ASP A 288 -12.27 27.88 0.48
CA ASP A 288 -13.67 27.42 0.42
C ASP A 288 -14.00 26.69 -0.90
N ASN A 289 -13.00 26.45 -1.77
CA ASN A 289 -13.12 25.78 -3.05
C ASN A 289 -12.16 24.57 -3.16
N ASP A 290 -12.56 23.46 -2.55
CA ASP A 290 -11.82 22.17 -2.59
C ASP A 290 -11.56 21.63 -4.01
N ALA A 291 -12.26 22.11 -5.05
CA ALA A 291 -11.95 21.78 -6.43
C ALA A 291 -10.71 22.53 -6.94
N ALA A 292 -10.63 23.84 -6.71
CA ALA A 292 -9.45 24.64 -7.04
C ALA A 292 -8.21 24.19 -6.24
N ILE A 293 -8.37 23.97 -4.92
CA ILE A 293 -7.27 23.50 -4.05
C ILE A 293 -6.72 22.16 -4.53
N ARG A 294 -7.59 21.22 -4.90
CA ARG A 294 -7.19 19.90 -5.38
C ARG A 294 -6.47 19.97 -6.72
N ASN A 295 -6.94 20.81 -7.66
CA ASN A 295 -6.26 20.99 -8.93
C ASN A 295 -4.84 21.55 -8.71
N TYR A 296 -4.69 22.57 -7.86
CA TYR A 296 -3.38 23.09 -7.44
C TYR A 296 -2.50 22.02 -6.77
N GLY A 297 -3.08 21.21 -5.87
CA GLY A 297 -2.38 20.11 -5.20
C GLY A 297 -1.93 18.98 -6.13
N ILE A 298 -2.62 18.77 -7.25
CA ILE A 298 -2.23 17.86 -8.33
C ILE A 298 -1.03 18.43 -9.09
N GLU A 299 -1.06 19.69 -9.53
CA GLU A 299 0.08 20.30 -10.25
C GLU A 299 1.34 20.34 -9.38
N GLN A 300 1.20 20.72 -8.10
CA GLN A 300 2.31 20.70 -7.13
C GLN A 300 2.89 19.30 -6.96
N ALA A 301 2.05 18.27 -6.82
CA ALA A 301 2.50 16.88 -6.66
C ALA A 301 3.15 16.32 -7.93
N VAL A 302 2.63 16.64 -9.12
CA VAL A 302 3.25 16.26 -10.41
C VAL A 302 4.63 16.90 -10.53
N SER A 303 4.76 18.21 -10.29
CA SER A 303 6.03 18.94 -10.35
C SER A 303 7.09 18.34 -9.40
N LEU A 304 6.71 18.14 -8.13
CA LEU A 304 7.57 17.53 -7.11
C LEU A 304 8.01 16.10 -7.52
N CYS A 305 7.08 15.29 -8.02
CA CYS A 305 7.39 13.92 -8.45
C CYS A 305 8.26 13.89 -9.71
N GLN A 306 8.08 14.81 -10.67
CA GLN A 306 8.93 14.93 -11.84
C GLN A 306 10.38 15.27 -11.46
N GLU A 307 10.59 16.21 -10.54
CA GLU A 307 11.93 16.56 -10.02
C GLU A 307 12.58 15.36 -9.31
N LEU A 308 11.83 14.71 -8.41
CA LEU A 308 12.28 13.52 -7.67
C LEU A 308 12.67 12.36 -8.60
N LEU A 309 11.85 12.04 -9.61
CA LEU A 309 12.14 10.97 -10.58
C LEU A 309 13.33 11.33 -11.50
N THR A 310 13.42 12.59 -11.94
CA THR A 310 14.49 13.07 -12.84
C THR A 310 15.85 13.09 -12.14
N SER A 311 15.89 13.21 -10.81
CA SER A 311 17.13 13.15 -10.02
C SER A 311 17.90 11.82 -10.15
N GLY A 312 17.23 10.74 -10.54
CA GLY A 312 17.78 9.39 -10.55
C GLY A 312 17.98 8.75 -9.16
N LEU A 313 17.84 9.51 -8.07
CA LEU A 313 18.02 9.03 -6.70
C LEU A 313 16.82 8.23 -6.17
N VAL A 314 15.65 8.38 -6.80
CA VAL A 314 14.38 7.81 -6.33
C VAL A 314 14.02 6.54 -7.10
N PRO A 315 13.84 5.38 -6.43
CA PRO A 315 13.46 4.14 -7.08
C PRO A 315 11.95 4.07 -7.37
N GLY A 316 11.13 4.70 -6.53
CA GLY A 316 9.67 4.75 -6.63
C GLY A 316 9.05 5.74 -5.64
N LEU A 317 7.76 6.01 -5.79
CA LEU A 317 7.03 7.07 -5.06
C LEU A 317 5.96 6.48 -4.13
N HIS A 318 5.90 6.91 -2.87
CA HIS A 318 4.90 6.45 -1.90
C HIS A 318 3.83 7.52 -1.67
N PHE A 319 2.55 7.23 -1.89
CA PHE A 319 1.47 8.24 -1.86
C PHE A 319 0.52 8.09 -0.67
N TYR A 320 0.40 9.17 0.11
CA TYR A 320 -0.57 9.31 1.19
C TYR A 320 -1.98 9.62 0.65
N THR A 321 -2.79 8.59 0.42
CA THR A 321 -4.08 8.74 -0.30
C THR A 321 -5.19 9.41 0.52
N LEU A 322 -5.14 9.33 1.86
CA LEU A 322 -6.27 9.61 2.77
C LEU A 322 -7.57 8.88 2.37
N ASN A 323 -7.47 7.66 1.83
CA ASN A 323 -8.57 6.88 1.25
C ASN A 323 -9.31 7.59 0.09
N ARG A 324 -8.64 8.54 -0.58
CA ARG A 324 -9.14 9.27 -1.75
C ARG A 324 -8.24 9.02 -2.95
N GLU A 325 -8.87 8.53 -4.00
CA GLU A 325 -8.23 7.98 -5.21
C GLU A 325 -7.84 9.05 -6.23
N MET A 326 -8.82 9.84 -6.69
CA MET A 326 -8.71 10.67 -7.90
C MET A 326 -7.49 11.62 -7.94
N ALA A 327 -7.11 12.28 -6.83
CA ALA A 327 -5.95 13.16 -6.84
C ALA A 327 -4.64 12.38 -7.07
N THR A 328 -4.51 11.19 -6.47
CA THR A 328 -3.35 10.31 -6.62
C THR A 328 -3.32 9.67 -8.01
N THR A 329 -4.46 9.18 -8.49
CA THR A 329 -4.60 8.59 -9.84
C THR A 329 -4.29 9.59 -10.94
N GLU A 330 -4.75 10.84 -10.83
CA GLU A 330 -4.46 11.90 -11.80
C GLU A 330 -2.96 12.25 -11.83
N VAL A 331 -2.31 12.34 -10.66
CA VAL A 331 -0.85 12.54 -10.57
C VAL A 331 -0.11 11.37 -11.23
N LEU A 332 -0.46 10.12 -10.91
CA LEU A 332 0.19 8.93 -11.47
C LEU A 332 0.00 8.79 -12.99
N LYS A 333 -1.19 9.14 -13.53
CA LYS A 333 -1.43 9.20 -14.98
C LYS A 333 -0.58 10.25 -15.66
N ARG A 334 -0.49 11.48 -15.09
CA ARG A 334 0.37 12.56 -15.63
C ARG A 334 1.86 12.26 -15.56
N LEU A 335 2.29 11.40 -14.64
CA LEU A 335 3.67 10.89 -14.55
C LEU A 335 3.92 9.70 -15.50
N GLY A 336 2.91 9.18 -16.20
CA GLY A 336 3.03 7.98 -17.03
C GLY A 336 3.24 6.68 -16.24
N MET A 337 2.89 6.68 -14.94
CA MET A 337 3.14 5.57 -14.01
C MET A 337 1.90 4.70 -13.73
N TRP A 338 0.73 5.06 -14.27
CA TRP A 338 -0.53 4.33 -14.09
C TRP A 338 -0.82 3.43 -15.30
N ILE A 339 -1.09 2.15 -15.07
CA ILE A 339 -1.51 1.22 -16.13
C ILE A 339 -2.96 1.50 -16.54
N GLU A 340 -3.19 1.82 -17.82
CA GLU A 340 -4.54 2.07 -18.35
C GLU A 340 -5.21 0.84 -18.99
N ASP A 341 -4.43 -0.17 -19.37
CA ASP A 341 -4.88 -1.41 -20.02
C ASP A 341 -4.15 -2.63 -19.39
N PRO A 342 -4.60 -3.14 -18.24
CA PRO A 342 -4.04 -4.34 -17.61
C PRO A 342 -4.51 -5.60 -18.37
N ARG A 343 -3.61 -6.16 -19.19
CA ARG A 343 -3.85 -7.32 -20.08
C ARG A 343 -3.82 -8.68 -19.38
#